data_AF-A0A1Q2C7D6-F1
#
_entry.id   AF-A0A1Q2C7D6-F1
#
_cell.length_a   1.000
_cell.length_b   1.000
_cell.length_c   1.000
_cell.angle_alpha   90.00
_cell.angle_beta   90.00
_cell.angle_gamma   90.00
#
_symmetry.space_group_name_H-M   'P 1'
#
loop_
_entity.id
_entity.type
_entity.pdbx_description
1 polymer ?
#
loop_
_entity_poly.entity_id
_entity_poly.type
_entity_poly.pdbx_seq_one_letter_code
_entity_poly.pdbx_strand_id
1 'polypeptide(L)'
;MVGRFFYYLLNVFFTIVPLNMLFRIFPSEKRKSRDVYLASIFYAIFFLWMLPVPTAIASRYTMIFIYPFTAFNMFFFLGGSKSFKFILFCLYFNVLMLIEATSSLILSLIGLLFPRLHITGIFVAFEGNDISISLLCTIEMIVYLIIFSVVIRFISTHAYLLRLSLLISLLLPILLPMILNNIFTILSQNSLPTYIYLIPALISSFLIFRLFRHGIHLLKDSEKENAIEQHRLLTVQQEIDHLHSLDQEYQKLYVWNHDMANHLLALSLLSEQEKYDQALSYMKQLQENGGNIK
;
A
#
# COMPACT_ATOMS: atom_id res chain seq x y z
N MET A 1 19.13 -26.36 19.89
CA MET A 1 19.33 -26.57 18.43
C MET A 1 18.06 -26.23 17.64
N VAL A 2 16.88 -26.67 18.11
CA VAL A 2 15.58 -26.36 17.47
C VAL A 2 15.25 -24.86 17.51
N GLY A 3 15.41 -24.19 18.66
CA GLY A 3 15.13 -22.75 18.77
C GLY A 3 15.97 -21.89 17.82
N ARG A 4 17.24 -22.26 17.61
CA ARG A 4 18.15 -21.60 16.65
C ARG A 4 17.67 -21.71 15.21
N PHE A 5 17.15 -22.87 14.82
CA PHE A 5 16.60 -23.09 13.49
C PHE A 5 15.36 -22.21 13.26
N PHE A 6 14.44 -22.15 14.23
CA PHE A 6 13.27 -21.28 14.15
C PHE A 6 13.65 -19.80 14.10
N TYR A 7 14.68 -19.39 14.84
CA TYR A 7 15.20 -18.03 14.78
C TYR A 7 15.80 -17.70 13.41
N TYR A 8 16.61 -18.60 12.82
CA TYR A 8 17.08 -18.45 11.44
C TYR A 8 15.91 -18.30 10.46
N LEU A 9 14.91 -19.18 10.56
CA LEU A 9 13.74 -19.18 9.70
C LEU A 9 12.97 -17.86 9.79
N LEU A 10 12.80 -17.32 11.00
CA LEU A 10 12.16 -16.02 11.25
C LEU A 10 12.89 -14.87 10.53
N ASN A 11 14.22 -14.81 10.61
CA ASN A 11 15.00 -13.73 9.97
C ASN A 11 14.92 -13.80 8.43
N VAL A 12 15.01 -15.00 7.87
CA VAL A 12 14.82 -15.24 6.44
C VAL A 12 13.40 -14.83 6.03
N PHE A 13 12.41 -15.20 6.83
CA PHE A 13 11.01 -14.90 6.61
C PHE A 13 10.74 -13.39 6.57
N PHE A 14 11.23 -12.63 7.57
CA PHE A 14 11.11 -11.17 7.61
C PHE A 14 11.84 -10.44 6.49
N THR A 15 12.79 -11.07 5.80
CA THR A 15 13.50 -10.41 4.70
C THR A 15 12.87 -10.74 3.34
N ILE A 16 12.49 -12.00 3.13
CA ILE A 16 12.05 -12.52 1.83
C ILE A 16 10.56 -12.29 1.59
N VAL A 17 9.71 -12.59 2.57
CA VAL A 17 8.25 -12.49 2.43
C VAL A 17 7.78 -11.07 2.09
N PRO A 18 8.24 -10.01 2.79
CA PRO A 18 7.84 -8.65 2.43
C PRO A 18 8.31 -8.23 1.05
N LEU A 19 9.54 -8.60 0.66
CA LEU A 19 10.04 -8.32 -0.68
C LEU A 19 9.13 -8.93 -1.76
N ASN A 20 8.78 -10.21 -1.62
CA ASN A 20 7.93 -10.91 -2.57
C ASN A 20 6.50 -10.34 -2.63
N MET A 21 5.89 -10.07 -1.47
CA MET A 21 4.53 -9.54 -1.42
C MET A 21 4.45 -8.10 -1.96
N LEU A 22 5.41 -7.24 -1.62
CA LEU A 22 5.46 -5.86 -2.10
C LEU A 22 5.80 -5.77 -3.59
N PHE A 23 6.72 -6.60 -4.09
CA PHE A 23 7.07 -6.60 -5.51
C PHE A 23 5.91 -7.04 -6.40
N ARG A 24 5.02 -7.92 -5.92
CA ARG A 24 3.81 -8.31 -6.65
C ARG A 24 2.83 -7.16 -6.87
N ILE A 25 2.84 -6.17 -5.99
CA ILE A 25 1.88 -5.04 -6.00
C ILE A 25 2.51 -3.80 -6.63
N PHE A 26 3.80 -3.58 -6.36
CA PHE A 26 4.57 -2.46 -6.91
C PHE A 26 5.77 -2.97 -7.70
N PRO A 27 5.54 -3.65 -8.84
CA PRO A 27 6.63 -4.13 -9.68
C PRO A 27 7.42 -2.96 -10.23
N SER A 28 8.74 -3.11 -10.26
CA SER A 28 9.62 -2.15 -10.94
C SER A 28 9.72 -2.50 -12.42
N GLU A 29 9.53 -1.53 -13.30
CA GLU A 29 9.72 -1.71 -14.75
C GLU A 29 11.12 -2.23 -15.12
N LYS A 30 12.12 -1.96 -14.26
CA LYS A 30 13.52 -2.31 -14.51
C LYS A 30 13.90 -3.71 -14.02
N ARG A 31 13.05 -4.38 -13.25
CA ARG A 31 13.39 -5.65 -12.57
C ARG A 31 12.37 -6.73 -12.88
N LYS A 32 12.86 -7.94 -13.08
CA LYS A 32 12.02 -9.12 -13.33
C LYS A 32 11.87 -9.93 -12.04
N SER A 33 10.84 -10.77 -11.95
CA SER A 33 10.64 -11.67 -10.81
C SER A 33 11.87 -12.55 -10.54
N ARG A 34 12.63 -12.91 -11.59
CA ARG A 34 13.91 -13.64 -11.45
C ARG A 34 14.91 -12.92 -10.55
N ASP A 35 15.01 -11.60 -10.63
CA ASP A 35 15.97 -10.83 -9.84
C ASP A 35 15.60 -10.87 -8.35
N VAL A 36 14.30 -10.90 -8.05
CA VAL A 36 13.76 -11.04 -6.68
C VAL A 36 14.01 -12.44 -6.13
N TYR A 37 13.84 -13.48 -6.94
CA TYR A 37 14.19 -14.85 -6.55
C TYR A 37 15.68 -15.01 -6.26
N LEU A 38 16.55 -14.44 -7.10
CA LEU A 38 17.99 -14.46 -6.88
C LEU A 38 18.38 -13.73 -5.58
N ALA A 39 17.78 -12.57 -5.30
CA ALA A 39 17.98 -11.86 -4.04
C ALA A 39 17.49 -12.68 -2.84
N SER A 40 16.35 -13.35 -2.97
CA SER A 40 15.80 -14.23 -1.92
C SER A 40 16.74 -15.40 -1.61
N ILE A 41 17.30 -16.04 -2.63
CA ILE A 41 18.30 -17.10 -2.47
C ILE A 41 19.56 -16.54 -1.80
N PHE A 42 20.03 -15.37 -2.24
CA PHE A 42 21.18 -14.71 -1.62
C PHE A 42 20.95 -14.42 -0.13
N TYR A 43 19.77 -13.92 0.27
CA TYR A 43 19.45 -13.70 1.68
C TYR A 43 19.37 -15.01 2.47
N ALA A 44 18.79 -16.07 1.90
CA ALA A 44 18.72 -17.38 2.57
C ALA A 44 20.12 -17.96 2.83
N ILE A 45 21.03 -17.85 1.85
CA ILE A 45 22.44 -18.25 1.98
C ILE A 45 23.15 -17.33 2.97
N PHE A 46 22.93 -16.01 2.88
CA PHE A 46 23.55 -15.05 3.77
C PHE A 46 23.17 -15.33 5.21
N PHE A 47 21.92 -15.66 5.54
CA PHE A 47 21.52 -15.99 6.91
C PHE A 47 21.96 -17.38 7.36
N LEU A 48 22.37 -18.28 6.46
CA LEU A 48 22.74 -19.67 6.78
C LEU A 48 23.90 -19.73 7.79
N TRP A 49 24.83 -18.76 7.73
CA TRP A 49 25.93 -18.63 8.69
C TRP A 49 25.48 -18.38 10.14
N MET A 50 24.22 -18.00 10.38
CA MET A 50 23.69 -17.76 11.72
C MET A 50 23.27 -19.03 12.44
N LEU A 51 23.08 -20.13 11.70
CA LEU A 51 22.68 -21.43 12.26
C LEU A 51 23.66 -21.98 13.32
N PRO A 52 25.00 -21.87 13.17
CA PRO A 52 25.95 -22.24 14.22
C PRO A 52 26.08 -21.23 15.37
N VAL A 53 25.64 -19.97 15.20
CA VAL A 53 25.84 -18.89 16.18
C VAL A 53 24.80 -18.97 17.32
N PRO A 54 25.18 -18.73 18.60
CA PRO A 54 24.21 -18.62 19.69
C PRO A 54 23.14 -17.54 19.44
N THR A 55 21.87 -17.79 19.80
CA THR A 55 20.74 -16.87 19.53
C THR A 55 20.95 -15.47 20.08
N ALA A 56 21.50 -15.33 21.29
CA ALA A 56 21.77 -14.03 21.92
C ALA A 56 22.81 -13.18 21.17
N ILE A 57 23.74 -13.83 20.47
CA ILE A 57 24.76 -13.17 19.64
C ILE A 57 24.19 -12.91 18.25
N ALA A 58 23.50 -13.91 17.68
CA ALA A 58 22.83 -13.81 16.40
C ALA A 58 21.83 -12.64 16.39
N SER A 59 21.06 -12.43 17.46
CA SER A 59 20.07 -11.35 17.55
C SER A 59 20.66 -9.94 17.48
N ARG A 60 21.87 -9.75 17.99
CA ARG A 60 22.59 -8.48 17.89
C ARG A 60 23.03 -8.21 16.46
N TYR A 61 23.50 -9.24 15.76
CA TYR A 61 23.92 -9.12 14.37
C TYR A 61 22.72 -9.01 13.41
N THR A 62 21.62 -9.74 13.64
CA THR A 62 20.43 -9.66 12.78
C THR A 62 19.83 -8.27 12.77
N MET A 63 19.75 -7.58 13.91
CA MET A 63 19.30 -6.19 13.97
C MET A 63 20.14 -5.27 13.05
N ILE A 64 21.45 -5.49 12.97
CA ILE A 64 22.34 -4.68 12.11
C ILE A 64 22.06 -4.94 10.62
N PHE A 65 21.70 -6.16 10.23
CA PHE A 65 21.57 -6.55 8.82
C PHE A 65 20.14 -6.49 8.27
N ILE A 66 19.10 -6.72 9.09
CA ILE A 66 17.70 -6.72 8.64
C ILE A 66 17.29 -5.34 8.14
N TYR A 67 17.67 -4.25 8.82
CA TYR A 67 17.27 -2.91 8.40
C TYR A 67 17.92 -2.46 7.08
N PRO A 68 19.24 -2.64 6.86
CA PRO A 68 19.85 -2.36 5.56
C PRO A 68 19.31 -3.23 4.43
N PHE A 69 19.06 -4.52 4.67
CA PHE A 69 18.51 -5.40 3.62
C PHE A 69 17.07 -5.03 3.27
N THR A 70 16.23 -4.70 4.25
CA THR A 70 14.86 -4.25 3.99
C THR A 70 14.84 -2.88 3.30
N ALA A 71 15.73 -1.96 3.67
CA ALA A 71 15.90 -0.70 2.95
C ALA A 71 16.34 -0.94 1.50
N PHE A 72 17.38 -1.75 1.29
CA PHE A 72 17.88 -2.11 -0.04
C PHE A 72 16.76 -2.73 -0.89
N ASN A 73 15.99 -3.66 -0.33
CA ASN A 73 14.85 -4.28 -0.98
C ASN A 73 13.85 -3.25 -1.52
N MET A 74 13.47 -2.29 -0.68
CA MET A 74 12.47 -1.30 -1.06
C MET A 74 12.98 -0.28 -2.07
N PHE A 75 14.22 0.19 -1.92
CA PHE A 75 14.77 1.19 -2.84
C PHE A 75 15.14 0.61 -4.21
N PHE A 76 15.64 -0.63 -4.25
CA PHE A 76 16.23 -1.23 -5.43
C PHE A 76 15.24 -2.07 -6.26
N PHE A 77 14.35 -2.84 -5.64
CA PHE A 77 13.46 -3.76 -6.36
C PHE A 77 12.07 -3.20 -6.64
N LEU A 78 11.54 -2.30 -5.81
CA LEU A 78 10.17 -1.81 -5.97
C LEU A 78 10.07 -0.65 -6.97
N GLY A 79 8.93 -0.55 -7.64
CA GLY A 79 8.58 0.60 -8.50
C GLY A 79 8.20 1.86 -7.69
N GLY A 80 8.03 2.99 -8.38
CA GLY A 80 7.55 4.24 -7.78
C GLY A 80 8.63 5.28 -7.46
N SER A 81 8.19 6.43 -6.98
CA SER A 81 9.05 7.58 -6.65
C SER A 81 9.94 7.29 -5.44
N LYS A 82 11.09 7.98 -5.32
CA LYS A 82 11.99 7.84 -4.15
C LYS A 82 11.25 8.09 -2.83
N SER A 83 10.36 9.08 -2.84
CA SER A 83 9.45 9.42 -1.74
C SER A 83 8.56 8.24 -1.37
N PHE A 84 7.86 7.64 -2.34
CA PHE A 84 6.99 6.49 -2.11
C PHE A 84 7.74 5.29 -1.50
N LYS A 85 8.95 5.01 -1.97
CA LYS A 85 9.77 3.91 -1.42
C LYS A 85 10.19 4.16 0.03
N PHE A 86 10.52 5.41 0.39
CA PHE A 86 10.85 5.78 1.76
C PHE A 86 9.64 5.64 2.71
N ILE A 87 8.45 6.04 2.24
CA ILE A 87 7.17 5.86 2.97
C ILE A 87 6.95 4.39 3.29
N LEU A 88 7.10 3.53 2.27
CA LEU A 88 6.89 2.10 2.41
C LEU A 88 7.88 1.48 3.41
N PHE A 89 9.11 1.98 3.44
CA PHE A 89 10.12 1.61 4.43
C PHE A 89 9.73 2.01 5.86
N CYS A 90 9.30 3.25 6.06
CA CYS A 90 8.81 3.69 7.38
C CYS A 90 7.58 2.89 7.84
N LEU A 91 6.64 2.65 6.93
CA LEU A 91 5.43 1.87 7.23
C LEU A 91 5.78 0.44 7.61
N TYR A 92 6.67 -0.20 6.85
CA TYR A 92 7.15 -1.54 7.14
C TYR A 92 7.74 -1.66 8.54
N PHE A 93 8.56 -0.69 8.95
CA PHE A 93 9.14 -0.69 10.29
C PHE A 93 8.08 -0.54 11.40
N ASN A 94 7.08 0.34 11.22
CA ASN A 94 5.98 0.45 12.19
C ASN A 94 5.17 -0.85 12.31
N VAL A 95 4.95 -1.53 11.19
CA VAL A 95 4.25 -2.82 11.19
C VAL A 95 5.06 -3.90 11.88
N LEU A 96 6.39 -3.93 11.70
CA LEU A 96 7.25 -4.82 12.47
C LEU A 96 7.15 -4.57 13.98
N MET A 97 7.17 -3.30 14.42
CA MET A 97 7.01 -2.97 15.84
C MET A 97 5.64 -3.39 16.39
N LEU A 98 4.57 -3.22 15.60
CA LEU A 98 3.23 -3.67 15.98
C LEU A 98 3.17 -5.20 16.10
N ILE A 99 3.83 -5.93 15.19
CA ILE A 99 3.91 -7.39 15.21
C ILE A 99 4.65 -7.86 16.46
N GLU A 100 5.79 -7.25 16.79
CA GLU A 100 6.57 -7.56 17.99
C GLU A 100 5.79 -7.26 19.28
N ALA A 101 5.09 -6.12 19.34
CA ALA A 101 4.25 -5.79 20.49
C ALA A 101 3.09 -6.78 20.67
N THR A 102 2.44 -7.17 19.56
CA THR A 102 1.32 -8.12 19.58
C THR A 102 1.78 -9.53 19.91
N SER A 103 2.92 -9.98 19.36
CA SER A 103 3.49 -11.29 19.68
C SER A 103 3.90 -11.35 21.15
N SER A 104 4.54 -10.30 21.67
CA SER A 104 4.92 -10.19 23.09
C SER A 104 3.70 -10.22 24.01
N LEU A 105 2.60 -9.53 23.65
CA LEU A 105 1.35 -9.59 24.40
C LEU A 105 0.76 -11.00 24.44
N ILE A 106 0.66 -11.68 23.30
CA ILE A 106 0.18 -13.07 23.23
C ILE A 106 1.08 -13.98 24.08
N LEU A 107 2.39 -13.80 23.98
CA LEU A 107 3.37 -14.60 24.71
C LEU A 107 3.25 -14.38 26.22
N SER A 108 3.05 -13.14 26.67
CA SER A 108 2.84 -12.82 28.09
C SER A 108 1.57 -13.46 28.65
N LEU A 109 0.49 -13.52 27.87
CA LEU A 109 -0.74 -14.22 28.26
C LEU A 109 -0.51 -15.73 28.39
N ILE A 110 0.24 -16.32 27.46
CA ILE A 110 0.63 -17.74 27.53
C ILE A 110 1.55 -18.00 28.73
N GLY A 111 2.50 -17.10 29.00
CA GLY A 111 3.40 -17.17 30.15
C GLY A 111 2.67 -17.10 31.50
N LEU A 112 1.57 -16.34 31.57
CA LEU A 112 0.70 -16.28 32.74
C LEU A 112 -0.08 -17.59 32.95
N LEU A 113 -0.51 -18.24 31.87
CA LEU A 113 -1.21 -19.54 31.92
C LEU A 113 -0.25 -20.72 32.21
N PHE A 114 1.01 -20.62 31.79
CA PHE A 114 2.01 -21.68 31.92
C PHE A 114 3.34 -21.14 32.49
N PRO A 115 3.40 -20.82 33.79
CA PRO A 115 4.56 -20.19 34.43
C PRO A 115 5.84 -21.05 34.39
N ARG A 116 5.72 -22.37 34.18
CA ARG A 116 6.86 -23.29 34.03
C ARG A 116 7.64 -23.13 32.72
N LEU A 117 7.11 -22.39 31.74
CA LEU A 117 7.79 -22.17 30.46
C LEU A 117 8.85 -21.05 30.51
N HIS A 118 9.03 -20.36 31.65
CA HIS A 118 9.97 -19.22 31.80
C HIS A 118 9.83 -18.17 30.69
N ILE A 119 8.58 -17.92 30.28
CA ILE A 119 8.24 -16.94 29.25
C ILE A 119 8.10 -15.59 29.93
N THR A 120 9.21 -14.94 30.25
CA THR A 120 9.21 -13.52 30.66
C THR A 120 9.52 -12.67 29.44
N GLY A 121 8.58 -11.78 29.08
CA GLY A 121 8.50 -11.05 27.80
C GLY A 121 9.77 -10.30 27.37
N ILE A 122 9.77 -9.88 26.08
CA ILE A 122 10.84 -9.19 25.29
C ILE A 122 12.21 -9.90 25.27
N PHE A 123 12.63 -10.54 26.36
CA PHE A 123 13.94 -11.16 26.54
C PHE A 123 13.95 -12.69 26.37
N VAL A 124 12.83 -13.32 26.02
CA VAL A 124 12.79 -14.76 25.69
C VAL A 124 13.75 -15.10 24.54
N ALA A 125 14.01 -14.17 23.62
CA ALA A 125 14.99 -14.35 22.56
C ALA A 125 16.46 -14.36 23.04
N PHE A 126 16.74 -13.74 24.19
CA PHE A 126 18.09 -13.61 24.73
C PHE A 126 18.47 -14.76 25.68
N GLU A 127 17.53 -15.25 26.50
CA GLU A 127 17.82 -16.25 27.56
C GLU A 127 16.77 -17.36 27.70
N GLY A 128 15.79 -17.43 26.79
CA GLY A 128 14.74 -18.45 26.84
C GLY A 128 15.24 -19.86 26.49
N ASN A 129 14.49 -20.87 26.94
CA ASN A 129 14.70 -22.26 26.51
C ASN A 129 14.43 -22.42 24.99
N ASP A 130 15.00 -23.45 24.36
CA ASP A 130 14.81 -23.75 22.93
C ASP A 130 13.32 -23.82 22.55
N ILE A 131 12.46 -24.34 23.43
CA ILE A 131 11.01 -24.45 23.24
C ILE A 131 10.34 -23.07 23.24
N SER A 132 10.70 -22.20 24.19
CA SER A 132 10.11 -20.86 24.28
C SER A 132 10.53 -19.98 23.11
N ILE A 133 11.78 -20.10 22.64
CA ILE A 133 12.28 -19.42 21.44
C ILE A 133 11.52 -19.90 20.20
N SER A 134 11.36 -21.22 20.04
CA SER A 134 10.60 -21.79 18.93
C SER A 134 9.15 -21.29 18.91
N LEU A 135 8.49 -21.28 20.07
CA LEU A 135 7.11 -20.83 20.21
C LEU A 135 6.94 -19.34 19.89
N LEU A 136 7.88 -18.50 20.37
CA LEU A 136 7.94 -17.09 20.03
C LEU A 136 8.04 -16.87 18.51
N CYS A 137 9.03 -17.50 17.86
CA CYS A 137 9.23 -17.35 16.42
C CYS A 137 8.00 -17.81 15.61
N THR A 138 7.33 -18.90 16.03
CA THR A 138 6.10 -19.34 15.36
C THR A 138 4.96 -18.35 15.51
N ILE A 139 4.74 -17.80 16.71
CA ILE A 139 3.69 -16.81 16.95
C ILE A 139 3.97 -15.54 16.14
N GLU A 140 5.22 -15.08 16.12
CA GLU A 140 5.63 -13.92 15.34
C GLU A 140 5.40 -14.09 13.85
N MET A 141 5.74 -15.25 13.27
CA MET A 141 5.45 -15.51 11.85
C MET A 141 3.94 -15.53 11.55
N ILE A 142 3.13 -16.12 12.43
CA ILE A 142 1.66 -16.16 12.25
C ILE A 142 1.07 -14.75 12.33
N VAL A 143 1.42 -14.00 13.38
CA VAL A 143 0.97 -12.61 13.57
C VAL A 143 1.43 -11.75 12.40
N TYR A 144 2.66 -11.94 11.93
CA TYR A 144 3.19 -11.25 10.76
C TYR A 144 2.32 -11.51 9.53
N LEU A 145 2.02 -12.77 9.19
CA LEU A 145 1.20 -13.08 8.01
C LEU A 145 -0.16 -12.40 8.06
N ILE A 146 -0.79 -12.39 9.23
CA ILE A 146 -2.11 -11.77 9.42
C ILE A 146 -2.00 -10.25 9.25
N ILE A 147 -1.21 -9.58 10.09
CA ILE A 147 -1.11 -8.11 10.11
C ILE A 147 -0.58 -7.59 8.77
N PHE A 148 0.49 -8.19 8.26
CA PHE A 148 1.13 -7.74 7.03
C PHE A 148 0.21 -7.92 5.81
N SER A 149 -0.57 -9.00 5.74
CA SER A 149 -1.55 -9.19 4.65
C SER A 149 -2.69 -8.18 4.67
N VAL A 150 -3.11 -7.73 5.86
CA VAL A 150 -4.14 -6.69 6.03
C VAL A 150 -3.59 -5.35 5.59
N VAL A 151 -2.39 -5.00 6.06
CA VAL A 151 -1.69 -3.76 5.71
C VAL A 151 -1.46 -3.67 4.21
N ILE A 152 -0.99 -4.76 3.59
CA ILE A 152 -0.75 -4.80 2.15
C ILE A 152 -2.03 -4.59 1.35
N ARG A 153 -3.14 -5.23 1.75
CA ARG A 153 -4.45 -5.00 1.11
C ARG A 153 -4.87 -3.55 1.25
N PHE A 154 -4.70 -2.96 2.44
CA PHE A 154 -5.01 -1.56 2.68
C PHE A 154 -4.19 -0.62 1.78
N ILE A 155 -2.88 -0.85 1.68
CA ILE A 155 -1.96 -0.09 0.81
C ILE A 155 -2.34 -0.22 -0.66
N SER A 156 -2.70 -1.41 -1.11
CA SER A 156 -3.11 -1.65 -2.50
C SER A 156 -4.40 -0.90 -2.85
N THR A 157 -5.36 -0.83 -1.92
CA THR A 157 -6.66 -0.17 -2.15
C THR A 157 -6.58 1.35 -1.98
N HIS A 158 -5.77 1.83 -1.03
CA HIS A 158 -5.70 3.24 -0.66
C HIS A 158 -4.33 3.86 -0.97
N ALA A 159 -3.69 3.41 -2.05
CA ALA A 159 -2.37 3.89 -2.44
C ALA A 159 -2.30 5.42 -2.59
N TYR A 160 -3.42 6.05 -2.94
CA TYR A 160 -3.57 7.50 -3.07
C TYR A 160 -3.43 8.25 -1.72
N LEU A 161 -3.72 7.61 -0.58
CA LEU A 161 -3.54 8.19 0.77
C LEU A 161 -2.08 8.17 1.22
N LEU A 162 -1.18 7.46 0.52
CA LEU A 162 0.24 7.35 0.86
C LEU A 162 1.03 8.59 0.44
N ARG A 163 0.61 9.79 0.88
CA ARG A 163 1.37 11.02 0.69
C ARG A 163 2.49 11.10 1.74
N LEU A 164 3.69 11.45 1.29
CA LEU A 164 4.91 11.41 2.12
C LEU A 164 4.81 12.26 3.38
N SER A 165 4.26 13.46 3.27
CA SER A 165 4.11 14.38 4.40
C SER A 165 3.17 13.80 5.46
N LEU A 166 2.08 13.17 5.03
CA LEU A 166 1.06 12.57 5.86
C LEU A 166 1.59 11.39 6.67
N LEU A 167 2.28 10.48 5.98
CA LEU A 167 2.75 9.24 6.57
C LEU A 167 3.94 9.49 7.51
N ILE A 168 4.86 10.40 7.14
CA ILE A 168 5.95 10.82 8.03
C ILE A 168 5.39 11.54 9.25
N SER A 169 4.46 12.48 9.08
CA SER A 169 3.92 13.23 10.22
C SER A 169 3.03 12.41 11.14
N LEU A 170 2.50 11.25 10.71
CA LEU A 170 1.72 10.36 11.57
C LEU A 170 2.56 9.24 12.20
N LEU A 171 3.53 8.67 11.46
CA LEU A 171 4.30 7.50 11.91
C LEU A 171 5.65 7.83 12.53
N LEU A 172 6.32 8.92 12.13
CA LEU A 172 7.54 9.37 12.80
C LEU A 172 7.29 9.66 14.30
N PRO A 173 6.17 10.30 14.71
CA PRO A 173 5.84 10.49 16.12
C PRO A 173 5.64 9.20 16.93
N ILE A 174 5.43 8.05 16.29
CA ILE A 174 5.28 6.75 16.96
C ILE A 174 6.65 6.08 17.15
N LEU A 175 7.52 6.17 16.14
CA LEU A 175 8.85 5.56 16.16
C LEU A 175 9.87 6.33 17.01
N LEU A 176 9.81 7.66 16.93
CA LEU A 176 10.81 8.56 17.52
C LEU A 176 10.83 8.50 19.07
N PRO A 177 9.69 8.42 19.78
CA PRO A 177 9.69 8.17 21.23
C PRO A 177 10.36 6.85 21.59
N MET A 178 10.18 5.80 20.78
CA MET A 178 10.69 4.47 21.10
C MET A 178 12.21 4.40 20.93
N ILE A 179 12.75 5.02 19.87
CA ILE A 179 14.20 5.19 19.68
C ILE A 179 14.80 6.07 20.78
N LEU A 180 14.16 7.20 21.08
CA LEU A 180 14.61 8.09 22.16
C LEU A 180 14.60 7.39 23.52
N ASN A 181 13.58 6.57 23.81
CA ASN A 181 13.51 5.80 25.05
C ASN A 181 14.73 4.87 25.22
N ASN A 182 15.12 4.16 24.16
CA ASN A 182 16.30 3.30 24.18
C ASN A 182 17.59 4.10 24.38
N ILE A 183 17.74 5.25 23.71
CA ILE A 183 18.90 6.14 23.87
C ILE A 183 18.98 6.70 25.29
N PHE A 184 17.88 7.18 25.85
CA PHE A 184 17.82 7.70 27.23
C PHE A 184 18.12 6.60 28.26
N THR A 185 17.66 5.37 28.02
CA THR A 185 17.94 4.23 28.91
C THR A 185 19.43 3.90 28.94
N ILE A 186 20.11 3.91 27.79
CA ILE A 186 21.57 3.69 27.70
C ILE A 186 22.33 4.86 28.34
N LEU A 187 21.92 6.12 28.10
CA LEU A 187 22.57 7.28 28.70
C LEU A 187 22.38 7.33 30.23
N SER A 188 21.22 6.92 30.74
CA SER A 188 20.91 6.87 32.17
C SER A 188 21.77 5.86 32.95
N GLN A 189 22.43 4.90 32.29
CA GLN A 189 23.37 3.98 32.94
C GLN A 189 24.70 4.66 33.29
N ASN A 190 25.06 5.74 32.59
CA ASN A 190 26.13 6.62 33.01
C ASN A 190 25.57 7.47 34.14
N SER A 191 26.26 7.52 35.29
CA SER A 191 25.88 8.09 36.59
C SER A 191 25.55 9.60 36.62
N LEU A 192 24.88 10.12 35.60
CA LEU A 192 24.36 11.47 35.51
C LEU A 192 22.98 11.52 36.18
N PRO A 193 22.66 12.62 36.87
CA PRO A 193 21.37 12.77 37.53
C PRO A 193 20.20 12.70 36.53
N THR A 194 19.18 11.90 36.85
CA THR A 194 17.98 11.65 36.03
C THR A 194 17.23 12.94 35.63
N TYR A 195 17.36 14.03 36.38
CA TYR A 195 16.71 15.31 36.07
C TYR A 195 17.32 16.03 34.85
N ILE A 196 18.58 15.77 34.50
CA ILE A 196 19.24 16.39 33.33
C ILE A 196 18.61 15.89 32.02
N TYR A 197 18.11 14.64 32.01
CA TYR A 197 17.44 14.04 30.85
C TYR A 197 15.97 14.46 30.70
N LEU A 198 15.39 15.08 31.73
CA LEU A 198 13.99 15.51 31.76
C LEU A 198 13.74 16.68 30.81
N ILE A 199 14.70 17.60 30.67
CA ILE A 199 14.62 18.74 29.75
C ILE A 199 14.63 18.28 28.27
N PRO A 200 15.60 17.45 27.80
CA PRO A 200 15.56 16.86 26.46
C PRO A 200 14.32 16.00 26.19
N ALA A 201 13.84 15.24 27.19
CA ALA A 201 12.64 14.41 27.06
C ALA A 201 11.37 15.26 26.84
N LEU A 202 11.22 16.38 27.56
CA LEU A 202 10.09 17.30 27.37
C LEU A 202 10.14 18.01 26.01
N ILE A 203 11.34 18.46 25.59
CA ILE A 203 11.53 19.10 24.28
C ILE A 203 11.19 18.13 23.14
N SER A 204 11.66 16.88 23.24
CA SER A 204 11.37 15.85 22.24
C SER A 204 9.90 15.46 22.22
N SER A 205 9.25 15.30 23.38
CA SER A 205 7.81 15.07 23.48
C SER A 205 6.99 16.20 22.82
N PHE A 206 7.37 17.46 23.05
CA PHE A 206 6.71 18.60 22.42
C PHE A 206 6.89 18.63 20.89
N LEU A 207 8.09 18.31 20.39
CA LEU A 207 8.36 18.16 18.95
C LEU A 207 7.53 17.04 18.33
N ILE A 208 7.46 15.88 19.00
CA ILE A 208 6.65 14.73 18.59
C ILE A 208 5.17 15.10 18.51
N PHE A 209 4.63 15.78 19.52
CA PHE A 209 3.24 16.22 19.54
C PHE A 209 2.93 17.22 18.41
N ARG A 210 3.85 18.17 18.16
CA ARG A 210 3.68 19.15 17.07
C ARG A 210 3.68 18.47 15.70
N LEU A 211 4.56 17.49 15.48
CA LEU A 211 4.61 16.70 14.25
C LEU A 211 3.32 15.88 14.06
N PHE A 212 2.84 15.23 15.12
CA PHE A 212 1.60 14.46 15.08
C PHE A 212 0.39 15.33 14.74
N ARG A 213 0.26 16.50 15.37
CA ARG A 213 -0.81 17.47 15.07
C ARG A 213 -0.75 17.94 13.62
N HIS A 214 0.44 18.18 13.08
CA HIS A 214 0.62 18.54 11.68
C HIS A 214 0.18 17.41 10.74
N GLY A 215 0.49 16.15 11.09
CA GLY A 215 0.04 14.97 10.34
C GLY A 215 -1.48 14.85 10.26
N ILE A 216 -2.18 15.05 11.37
CA ILE A 216 -3.66 15.05 11.40
C ILE A 216 -4.24 16.14 10.48
N HIS A 217 -3.65 17.34 10.47
CA HIS A 217 -4.14 18.41 9.60
C HIS A 217 -3.96 18.07 8.12
N LEU A 218 -2.80 17.54 7.75
CA LEU A 218 -2.53 17.11 6.39
C LEU A 218 -3.45 15.96 5.94
N LEU A 219 -3.84 15.07 6.87
CA LEU A 219 -4.80 14.00 6.59
C LEU A 219 -6.13 14.57 6.15
N LYS A 220 -6.65 15.52 6.94
CA LYS A 220 -7.89 16.22 6.67
C LYS A 220 -7.87 16.93 5.31
N ASP A 221 -6.75 17.59 4.99
CA ASP A 221 -6.60 18.29 3.71
C ASP A 221 -6.54 17.31 2.52
N SER A 222 -5.84 16.17 2.68
CA SER A 222 -5.76 15.14 1.65
C SER A 222 -7.08 14.42 1.41
N GLU A 223 -7.88 14.18 2.44
CA GLU A 223 -9.23 13.61 2.27
C GLU A 223 -10.14 14.58 1.52
N LYS A 224 -10.05 15.88 1.84
CA LYS A 224 -10.80 16.93 1.15
C LYS A 224 -10.39 17.03 -0.33
N GLU A 225 -9.09 17.00 -0.62
CA GLU A 225 -8.57 17.01 -1.99
C GLU A 225 -9.07 15.80 -2.79
N ASN A 226 -9.04 14.60 -2.20
CA ASN A 226 -9.55 13.39 -2.86
C ASN A 226 -11.07 13.43 -3.11
N ALA A 227 -11.86 13.95 -2.17
CA ALA A 227 -13.30 14.11 -2.36
C ALA A 227 -13.63 15.06 -3.52
N ILE A 228 -12.85 16.13 -3.68
CA ILE A 228 -12.97 17.06 -4.81
C ILE A 228 -12.60 16.37 -6.12
N GLU A 229 -11.51 15.60 -6.15
CA GLU A 229 -11.06 14.90 -7.35
C GLU A 229 -12.06 13.83 -7.80
N GLN A 230 -12.61 13.05 -6.87
CA GLN A 230 -13.68 12.10 -7.18
C GLN A 230 -14.91 12.78 -7.77
N HIS A 231 -15.29 13.95 -7.24
CA HIS A 231 -16.40 14.71 -7.79
C HIS A 231 -16.11 15.19 -9.21
N ARG A 232 -14.90 15.70 -9.47
CA ARG A 232 -14.46 16.10 -10.82
C ARG A 232 -14.51 14.94 -11.81
N LEU A 233 -14.03 13.76 -11.42
CA LEU A 233 -14.09 12.57 -12.28
C LEU A 233 -15.52 12.17 -12.63
N LEU A 234 -16.45 12.25 -11.66
CA LEU A 234 -17.87 11.99 -11.91
C LEU A 234 -18.48 13.02 -12.88
N THR A 235 -18.16 14.31 -12.73
CA THR A 235 -18.63 15.36 -13.64
C THR A 235 -18.10 15.15 -15.06
N VAL A 236 -16.81 14.85 -15.21
CA VAL A 236 -16.21 14.55 -16.53
C VAL A 236 -16.85 13.32 -17.16
N GLN A 237 -17.14 12.28 -16.38
CA GLN A 237 -17.84 11.10 -16.89
C GLN A 237 -19.25 11.46 -17.40
N GLN A 238 -19.99 12.28 -16.68
CA GLN A 238 -21.31 12.77 -17.12
C GLN A 238 -21.22 13.59 -18.40
N GLU A 239 -20.19 14.43 -18.55
CA GLU A 239 -19.94 15.18 -19.78
C GLU A 239 -19.63 14.26 -20.96
N ILE A 240 -18.82 13.21 -20.76
CA ILE A 240 -18.52 12.21 -21.79
C ILE A 240 -19.79 11.45 -22.21
N ASP A 241 -20.59 11.01 -21.24
CA ASP A 241 -21.84 10.30 -21.52
C ASP A 241 -22.82 11.19 -22.29
N HIS A 242 -22.88 12.49 -21.95
CA HIS A 242 -23.68 13.46 -22.68
C HIS A 242 -23.17 13.68 -24.11
N LEU A 243 -21.85 13.79 -24.32
CA LEU A 243 -21.27 13.90 -25.66
C LEU A 243 -21.58 12.67 -26.52
N HIS A 244 -21.52 11.47 -25.95
CA HIS A 244 -21.94 10.25 -26.65
C HIS A 244 -23.42 10.29 -27.06
N SER A 245 -24.30 10.83 -26.22
CA SER A 245 -25.72 11.01 -26.58
C SER A 245 -25.92 12.00 -27.73
N LEU A 246 -25.17 13.11 -27.74
CA LEU A 246 -25.23 14.09 -28.82
C LEU A 246 -24.71 13.53 -30.14
N ASP A 247 -23.65 12.73 -30.12
CA ASP A 247 -23.11 12.08 -31.32
C ASP A 247 -24.13 11.09 -31.92
N GLN A 248 -24.88 10.37 -31.07
CA GLN A 248 -25.99 9.52 -31.52
C GLN A 248 -27.13 10.33 -32.16
N GLU A 249 -27.49 11.49 -31.62
CA GLU A 249 -28.50 12.37 -32.22
C GLU A 249 -28.00 12.97 -33.54
N TYR A 250 -26.74 13.38 -33.61
CA TYR A 250 -26.12 13.90 -34.82
C TYR A 250 -26.10 12.84 -35.94
N GLN A 251 -25.75 11.59 -35.62
CA GLN A 251 -25.82 10.47 -36.57
C GLN A 251 -27.23 10.27 -37.13
N LYS A 252 -28.28 10.34 -36.28
CA LYS A 252 -29.67 10.24 -36.73
C LYS A 252 -30.05 11.41 -37.65
N LEU A 253 -29.66 12.63 -37.30
CA LEU A 253 -29.89 13.82 -38.13
C LEU A 253 -29.14 13.72 -39.48
N TYR A 254 -27.92 13.19 -39.49
CA TYR A 254 -27.15 12.99 -40.71
C TYR A 254 -27.84 12.01 -41.65
N VAL A 255 -28.28 10.84 -41.15
CA VAL A 255 -29.04 9.84 -41.93
C VAL A 255 -30.34 10.46 -42.45
N TRP A 256 -31.09 11.12 -41.57
CA TRP A 256 -32.34 11.79 -41.97
C TRP A 256 -32.13 12.83 -43.06
N ASN A 257 -31.09 13.67 -42.95
CA ASN A 257 -30.77 14.69 -43.94
C ASN A 257 -30.33 14.07 -45.27
N HIS A 258 -29.52 13.01 -45.24
CA HIS A 258 -29.12 12.27 -46.43
C HIS A 258 -30.34 11.66 -47.15
N ASP A 259 -31.24 11.02 -46.42
CA ASP A 259 -32.45 10.44 -46.99
C ASP A 259 -33.39 11.50 -47.55
N MET A 260 -33.56 12.63 -46.84
CA MET A 260 -34.34 13.76 -47.31
C MET A 260 -33.78 14.37 -48.60
N ALA A 261 -32.45 14.50 -48.71
CA ALA A 261 -31.80 14.98 -49.93
C ALA A 261 -32.09 14.04 -51.11
N ASN A 262 -32.05 12.72 -50.90
CA ASN A 262 -32.41 11.72 -51.92
C ASN A 262 -33.88 11.81 -52.33
N HIS A 263 -34.80 11.96 -51.37
CA HIS A 263 -36.23 12.14 -51.65
C HIS A 263 -36.50 13.40 -52.47
N LEU A 264 -35.86 14.52 -52.13
CA LEU A 264 -35.98 15.78 -52.88
C LEU A 264 -35.42 15.65 -54.31
N LEU A 265 -34.30 14.96 -54.48
CA LEU A 265 -33.69 14.73 -55.78
C LEU A 265 -34.54 13.78 -56.66
N ALA A 266 -35.13 12.74 -56.07
CA ALA A 266 -36.07 11.88 -56.78
C ALA A 266 -37.32 12.66 -57.25
N LEU A 267 -37.86 13.53 -56.40
CA LEU A 267 -38.97 14.41 -56.75
C LEU A 267 -38.60 15.42 -57.83
N SER A 268 -37.40 16.02 -57.77
CA SER A 268 -36.95 16.97 -58.81
C SER A 268 -36.82 16.29 -60.16
N LEU A 269 -36.24 15.08 -60.21
CA LEU A 269 -36.11 14.29 -61.44
C LEU A 269 -37.47 13.89 -62.02
N LEU A 270 -38.41 13.45 -61.18
CA LEU A 270 -39.77 13.11 -61.62
C LEU A 270 -40.52 14.35 -62.16
N SER A 271 -40.29 15.52 -61.56
CA SER A 271 -40.84 16.79 -62.03
C SER A 271 -40.21 17.29 -63.33
N GLU A 272 -38.89 17.15 -63.49
CA GLU A 272 -38.18 17.49 -64.74
C GLU A 272 -38.60 16.60 -65.92
N GLN A 273 -38.96 15.34 -65.64
CA GLN A 273 -39.47 14.41 -66.65
C GLN A 273 -40.98 14.57 -66.94
N GLU A 274 -41.64 15.59 -66.38
CA GLU A 274 -43.09 15.84 -66.49
C GLU A 274 -43.98 14.66 -66.02
N LYS A 275 -43.45 13.75 -65.18
CA LYS A 275 -44.18 12.59 -64.64
C LYS A 275 -44.90 12.92 -63.33
N TYR A 276 -45.80 13.89 -63.40
CA TYR A 276 -46.46 14.46 -62.22
C TYR A 276 -47.31 13.45 -61.44
N ASP A 277 -47.99 12.52 -62.10
CA ASP A 277 -48.78 11.47 -61.44
C ASP A 277 -47.90 10.53 -60.59
N GLN A 278 -46.69 10.22 -61.07
CA GLN A 278 -45.73 9.39 -60.34
C GLN A 278 -45.13 10.16 -59.15
N ALA A 279 -44.80 11.45 -59.34
CA ALA A 279 -44.36 12.32 -58.24
C ALA A 279 -45.42 12.43 -57.14
N LEU A 280 -46.70 12.56 -57.51
CA LEU A 280 -47.82 12.64 -56.57
C LEU A 280 -48.02 11.34 -55.78
N SER A 281 -47.88 10.19 -56.46
CA SER A 281 -47.94 8.87 -55.80
C SER A 281 -46.79 8.66 -54.82
N TYR A 282 -45.58 9.10 -55.18
CA TYR A 282 -44.39 9.03 -54.35
C TYR A 282 -44.48 9.94 -53.12
N MET A 283 -45.00 11.17 -53.27
CA MET A 283 -45.29 12.07 -52.15
C MET A 283 -46.32 11.46 -51.18
N LYS A 284 -47.38 10.83 -51.69
CA LYS A 284 -48.36 10.14 -50.83
C LYS A 284 -47.73 8.98 -50.05
N GLN A 285 -46.89 8.17 -50.69
CA GLN A 285 -46.14 7.11 -50.00
C GLN A 285 -45.17 7.65 -48.95
N LEU A 286 -44.47 8.75 -49.24
CA LEU A 286 -43.61 9.45 -48.28
C LEU A 286 -44.41 10.00 -47.09
N GLN A 287 -45.61 10.51 -47.33
CA GLN A 287 -46.49 11.04 -46.28
C GLN A 287 -47.10 9.93 -45.42
N GLU A 288 -47.42 8.77 -46.00
CA GLU A 288 -47.88 7.59 -45.26
C GLU A 288 -46.74 6.93 -44.45
N ASN A 289 -45.52 6.89 -45.00
CA ASN A 289 -44.34 6.34 -44.32
C ASN A 289 -43.67 7.32 -43.34
N GLY A 290 -43.84 8.64 -43.53
CA GLY A 290 -43.28 9.70 -42.68
C GLY A 290 -43.83 9.70 -41.25
N GLY A 291 -44.91 8.97 -40.98
CA GLY A 291 -45.39 8.68 -39.62
C GLY A 291 -44.64 7.56 -38.90
N ASN A 292 -43.71 6.87 -39.58
CA ASN A 292 -43.07 5.64 -39.09
C ASN A 292 -41.59 5.53 -39.51
N ILE A 293 -40.85 6.64 -39.47
CA ILE A 293 -39.39 6.60 -39.58
C ILE A 293 -38.85 6.06 -38.25
N LYS A 294 -38.46 4.78 -38.25
CA LYS A 294 -37.70 4.13 -37.16
C LYS A 294 -36.22 4.43 -37.29
#